data_AF-A0A233HUE8-F1
#
_entry.id   AF-A0A233HUE8-F1
#
_cell.length_a   1.000
_cell.length_b   1.000
_cell.length_c   1.000
_cell.angle_alpha   90.00
_cell.angle_beta   90.00
_cell.angle_gamma   90.00
#
_symmetry.space_group_name_H-M   'P 1'
#
loop_
_entity.id
_entity.type
_entity.pdbx_description
1 polymer ?
#
loop_
_entity_poly.entity_id
_entity_poly.type
_entity_poly.pdbx_seq_one_letter_code
_entity_poly.pdbx_strand_id
1 'polypeptide(L)' 'MQRGAKTISNSHRREIDNIKSNIRSSVRPFDGSGYPFKQALKELRDEGMKITYVREKCHYVKN' A
#
# COMPACT_ATOMS: atom_id res chain seq x y z
N MET A 1 8.38 3.63 22.80
CA MET A 1 8.69 4.15 21.45
C MET A 1 9.43 3.05 20.67
N GLN A 2 8.88 2.56 19.56
CA GLN A 2 9.51 1.48 18.79
C GLN A 2 10.75 1.99 18.04
N ARG A 3 11.89 1.35 18.29
CA ARG A 3 13.22 1.65 17.76
C ARG A 3 13.29 1.18 16.29
N GLY A 4 12.99 2.06 15.34
CA GLY A 4 13.07 1.75 13.90
C GLY A 4 12.00 2.39 13.02
N ALA A 5 11.02 3.09 13.58
CA ALA A 5 10.13 3.92 12.80
C ALA A 5 10.93 5.10 12.23
N LYS A 6 11.52 4.93 11.03
CA LYS A 6 11.91 6.08 10.20
C LYS A 6 10.70 6.98 10.17
N THR A 7 10.79 8.15 10.78
CA THR A 7 9.72 9.14 10.84
C THR A 7 9.24 9.34 9.42
N ILE A 8 8.10 8.75 9.07
CA ILE A 8 7.48 9.01 7.77
C ILE A 8 7.25 10.51 7.81
N SER A 9 7.95 11.26 6.96
CA SER A 9 7.71 12.69 6.84
C SER A 9 6.21 12.89 6.72
N ASN A 10 5.62 13.74 7.58
CA ASN A 10 4.16 13.93 7.66
C ASN A 10 3.53 14.16 6.28
N SER A 11 4.29 14.73 5.34
CA SER A 11 3.92 14.94 3.94
C SER A 11 3.48 13.66 3.22
N HIS A 12 4.19 12.53 3.40
CA HIS A 12 3.86 11.28 2.71
C HIS A 12 2.80 10.45 3.46
N ARG A 13 2.56 10.72 4.75
CA ARG A 13 1.61 9.93 5.53
C ARG A 13 0.18 10.06 5.01
N ARG A 14 -0.23 11.28 4.65
CA ARG A 14 -1.52 11.54 3.99
C ARG A 14 -1.67 10.77 2.69
N GLU A 15 -0.62 10.75 1.86
CA GLU A 15 -0.64 10.00 0.60
C GLU A 15 -0.76 8.49 0.83
N ILE A 16 -0.02 7.94 1.80
CA ILE A 16 -0.10 6.52 2.17
C ILE A 16 -1.52 6.16 2.62
N ASP A 17 -2.12 6.94 3.53
CA ASP A 17 -3.47 6.67 4.02
C ASP A 17 -4.55 6.80 2.91
N ASN A 18 -4.39 7.77 2.00
CA ASN A 18 -5.25 7.89 0.82
C ASN A 18 -5.12 6.66 -0.12
N ILE A 19 -3.90 6.23 -0.41
CA ILE A 19 -3.65 5.03 -1.23
C ILE A 19 -4.27 3.80 -0.58
N LYS A 20 -4.11 3.63 0.74
CA LYS A 20 -4.74 2.53 1.47
C LYS A 20 -6.26 2.56 1.35
N SER A 21 -6.88 3.72 1.51
CA SER A 21 -8.33 3.88 1.34
C SER A 21 -8.79 3.47 -0.06
N ASN A 22 -8.09 3.95 -1.09
CA ASN A 22 -8.36 3.60 -2.48
C ASN A 22 -8.21 2.08 -2.74
N ILE A 23 -7.14 1.45 -2.24
CA ILE A 23 -6.92 0.00 -2.39
C ILE A 23 -8.04 -0.79 -1.69
N ARG A 24 -8.43 -0.39 -0.48
CA ARG A 24 -9.50 -1.05 0.28
C ARG A 24 -10.83 -1.02 -0.46
N SER A 25 -11.15 0.14 -1.05
CA SER A 25 -12.38 0.38 -1.82
C SER A 25 -12.31 -0.13 -3.27
N SER A 26 -11.13 -0.42 -3.79
CA SER A 26 -10.99 -0.87 -5.17
C SER A 26 -11.52 -2.29 -5.34
N VAL A 27 -12.40 -2.46 -6.34
CA VAL A 27 -12.87 -3.75 -6.84
C VAL A 27 -12.00 -4.22 -8.01
N ARG A 28 -11.28 -3.30 -8.65
CA ARG A 28 -10.45 -3.58 -9.83
C ARG A 28 -9.00 -3.80 -9.43
N PRO A 29 -8.22 -4.52 -10.26
CA PRO A 29 -6.78 -4.53 -10.11
C PRO A 29 -6.22 -3.11 -10.15
N PHE A 30 -5.18 -2.88 -9.35
CA PHE A 30 -4.58 -1.56 -9.18
C PHE A 30 -3.07 -1.66 -9.31
N ASP A 31 -2.47 -0.58 -9.79
CA ASP A 31 -1.04 -0.44 -9.96
C ASP A 31 -0.55 0.86 -9.30
N GLY A 32 0.75 0.93 -9.11
CA GLY A 32 1.35 2.08 -8.46
C GLY A 32 2.85 1.93 -8.31
N SER A 33 3.52 3.07 -8.20
CA SER A 33 4.97 3.15 -8.06
C SER A 33 5.34 4.14 -6.97
N GLY A 34 6.61 4.13 -6.56
CA GLY A 34 7.13 5.03 -5.52
C GLY A 34 7.05 4.48 -4.09
N TYR A 35 7.64 5.25 -3.18
CA TYR A 35 7.74 4.89 -1.76
C TYR A 35 6.38 4.85 -1.04
N PRO A 36 5.47 5.85 -1.19
CA PRO A 36 4.17 5.84 -0.50
C PRO A 36 3.32 4.61 -0.85
N PHE A 37 3.31 4.22 -2.12
CA PHE A 37 2.56 3.05 -2.59
C PHE A 37 3.09 1.74 -2.01
N LYS A 38 4.42 1.54 -2.03
CA LYS A 38 5.06 0.35 -1.44
C LYS A 38 4.83 0.26 0.06
N GLN A 39 4.85 1.40 0.75
CA GLN A 39 4.60 1.48 2.19
C GLN A 39 3.13 1.16 2.50
N ALA A 40 2.17 1.68 1.71
CA ALA A 40 0.75 1.34 1.82
C ALA A 40 0.50 -0.16 1.64
N LEU A 41 1.09 -0.78 0.61
CA LEU A 41 1.01 -2.22 0.38
C LEU A 41 1.55 -3.03 1.57
N LYS A 42 2.66 -2.60 2.16
CA LYS A 42 3.25 -3.26 3.32
C LYS A 42 2.30 -3.18 4.52
N GLU A 43 1.82 -1.98 4.85
CA GLU A 43 0.90 -1.78 5.98
C GLU A 43 -0.40 -2.58 5.81
N LEU A 44 -0.99 -2.61 4.60
CA LEU A 44 -2.19 -3.40 4.35
C LEU A 44 -1.95 -4.91 4.50
N ARG A 45 -0.75 -5.39 4.13
CA ARG A 45 -0.37 -6.80 4.35
C ARG A 45 -0.17 -7.11 5.83
N ASP A 46 0.47 -6.20 6.58
CA ASP A 46 0.59 -6.30 8.04
C ASP A 46 -0.78 -6.27 8.73
N GLU A 47 -1.76 -5.53 8.19
CA GLU A 47 -3.16 -5.54 8.63
C GLU A 47 -3.93 -6.83 8.23
N GLY A 48 -3.32 -7.72 7.45
CA GLY A 48 -3.88 -9.02 7.06
C GLY A 48 -4.57 -9.06 5.69
N MET A 49 -4.52 -8.00 4.87
CA MET A 49 -5.04 -8.06 3.51
C MET A 49 -4.16 -8.92 2.59
N LYS A 50 -4.80 -9.80 1.81
CA LYS A 50 -4.12 -10.60 0.79
C LYS A 50 -4.01 -9.80 -0.52
N ILE A 51 -2.85 -9.20 -0.74
CA ILE A 51 -2.56 -8.44 -1.96
C ILE A 51 -1.47 -9.14 -2.76
N THR A 52 -1.83 -9.65 -3.93
CA THR A 52 -0.95 -10.44 -4.81
C THR A 52 -0.57 -9.65 -6.04
N TYR A 53 0.70 -9.69 -6.42
CA TYR A 53 1.17 -9.08 -7.67
C TYR A 53 1.07 -10.09 -8.82
N VAL A 54 0.32 -9.75 -9.86
CA VAL A 54 0.17 -10.56 -11.07
C VAL A 54 1.16 -10.05 -12.10
N ARG A 55 2.29 -10.75 -12.23
CA ARG A 55 3.41 -10.33 -13.10
C ARG A 55 3.01 -10.23 -14.57
N GLU A 56 2.15 -11.12 -15.05
CA GLU A 56 1.69 -11.15 -16.45
C GLU A 56 0.92 -9.90 -16.85
N LYS A 57 0.27 -9.24 -15.88
CA LYS A 57 -0.60 -8.09 -16.12
C LYS A 57 -0.10 -6.82 -15.43
N CYS A 58 1.09 -6.88 -14.82
CA CYS A 58 1.77 -5.79 -14.11
C CYS A 58 0.91 -5.05 -13.06
N HIS A 59 -0.01 -5.73 -12.40
CA HIS A 59 -0.90 -5.11 -11.41
C HIS A 59 -1.03 -5.93 -10.13
N TYR A 60 -1.56 -5.29 -9.09
CA TYR A 60 -1.93 -5.91 -7.83
C TYR A 60 -3.41 -6.25 -7.81
N VAL A 61 -3.73 -7.41 -7.23
CA VAL A 61 -5.09 -7.89 -7.02
C VAL A 61 -5.31 -8.13 -5.53
N LYS A 62 -6.47 -7.73 -5.04
CA LYS A 62 -6.96 -8.01 -3.70
C LYS A 62 -7.72 -9.35 -3.74
N ASN A 63 -7.28 -10.29 -2.93
CA ASN A 63 -7.92 -11.61 -2.74
C ASN A 63 -8.64 -11.69 -1.39
#